data_AF-A0AAV7B528-F1
#
_entry.id   AF-A0AAV7B528-F1
#
_cell.length_a   1.000
_cell.length_b   1.000
_cell.length_c   1.000
_cell.angle_alpha   90.00
_cell.angle_beta   90.00
_cell.angle_gamma   90.00
#
_symmetry.space_group_name_H-M   'P 1'
#
loop_
_entity.id
_entity.type
_entity.pdbx_description
1 polymer ?
#
loop_
_entity_poly.entity_id
_entity_poly.type
_entity_poly.pdbx_seq_one_letter_code
_entity_poly.pdbx_strand_id
1 'polypeptide(L)'
;MHALHGGHAASVDKKVVEKVIQKLDGLSKLSGSPQLQRSHPYLPDIARDTKELLRQILDKTTDLIHNQYLQVTVNSLLYKTQQCSEMVKKEGVTTRKNLTKLSLIFSHILCELRALFPGGRFQGNSYRITKLEAYQFWGQAFGTRCLVKWEEFKEGLHSVHPIGKGPLESALRSTMDLTCNNYISVFEFDIFSRLFQVNFNKMLIFSAFCS
;
A
#
# COMPACT_ATOMS: atom_id res chain seq x y z
N MET A 1 13.17 -21.15 -8.11
CA MET A 1 14.19 -20.34 -8.82
C MET A 1 13.53 -19.72 -10.05
N HIS A 2 13.25 -18.43 -10.02
CA HIS A 2 13.11 -17.60 -11.22
C HIS A 2 13.62 -16.21 -10.84
N ALA A 3 14.71 -15.83 -11.48
CA ALA A 3 15.44 -14.59 -11.24
C ALA A 3 14.56 -13.38 -11.59
N LEU A 4 14.29 -12.52 -10.60
CA LEU A 4 13.72 -11.21 -10.85
C LEU A 4 14.85 -10.21 -11.07
N HIS A 5 14.81 -9.64 -12.26
CA HIS A 5 15.73 -8.66 -12.81
C HIS A 5 15.98 -7.50 -11.85
N GLY A 6 17.26 -7.22 -11.62
CA GLY A 6 17.73 -5.92 -11.17
C GLY A 6 17.52 -4.88 -12.27
N GLY A 7 16.28 -4.37 -12.39
CA GLY A 7 16.03 -3.11 -13.06
C GLY A 7 16.32 -1.99 -12.08
N HIS A 8 17.24 -1.08 -12.41
CA HIS A 8 17.31 0.21 -11.74
C HIS A 8 15.90 0.81 -11.81
N ALA A 9 15.27 1.01 -10.65
CA ALA A 9 13.96 1.63 -10.59
C ALA A 9 14.08 3.02 -11.23
N ALA A 10 13.42 3.23 -12.37
CA ALA A 10 13.36 4.54 -12.99
C ALA A 10 12.82 5.53 -11.96
N SER A 11 13.55 6.62 -11.71
CA SER A 11 13.10 7.67 -10.80
C SER A 11 11.75 8.21 -11.30
N VAL A 12 10.74 8.18 -10.45
CA VAL A 12 9.43 8.75 -10.70
C VAL A 12 9.60 10.25 -10.84
N ASP A 13 9.40 10.72 -12.07
CA ASP A 13 9.24 12.12 -12.42
C ASP A 13 7.76 12.43 -12.68
N LYS A 14 7.48 13.69 -13.04
CA LYS A 14 6.13 14.14 -13.39
C LYS A 14 5.49 13.29 -14.50
N LYS A 15 6.27 12.85 -15.50
CA LYS A 15 5.77 12.06 -16.65
C LYS A 15 5.28 10.69 -16.19
N VAL A 16 5.99 10.05 -15.25
CA VAL A 16 5.56 8.75 -14.72
C VAL A 16 4.26 8.89 -13.92
N VAL A 17 4.10 9.95 -13.13
CA VAL A 17 2.84 10.21 -12.41
C VAL A 17 1.69 10.48 -13.38
N GLU A 18 1.91 11.30 -14.41
CA GLU A 18 0.92 11.56 -15.47
C GLU A 18 0.49 10.27 -16.19
N LYS A 19 1.43 9.36 -16.45
CA LYS A 19 1.13 8.04 -17.03
C LYS A 19 0.23 7.19 -16.10
N VAL A 20 0.46 7.23 -14.79
CA VAL A 20 -0.42 6.57 -13.81
C VAL A 20 -1.82 7.20 -13.81
N ILE A 21 -1.90 8.54 -13.82
CA ILE A 21 -3.16 9.30 -13.92
C ILE A 21 -3.95 8.89 -15.16
N GLN A 22 -3.31 8.75 -16.32
CA GLN A 22 -3.97 8.29 -17.56
C GLN A 22 -4.51 6.86 -17.43
N LYS A 23 -3.76 5.93 -16.83
CA LYS A 23 -4.23 4.56 -16.60
C LYS A 23 -5.39 4.51 -15.63
N LEU A 24 -5.35 5.28 -14.56
CA LEU A 24 -6.47 5.42 -13.60
C LEU A 24 -7.71 6.01 -14.27
N ASP A 25 -7.54 6.97 -15.18
CA ASP A 25 -8.66 7.50 -15.98
C ASP A 25 -9.34 6.42 -16.81
N GLY A 26 -8.55 5.56 -17.46
CA GLY A 26 -9.05 4.38 -18.17
C GLY A 26 -9.84 3.44 -17.25
N LEU A 27 -9.33 3.14 -16.05
CA LEU A 27 -10.04 2.28 -15.09
C LEU A 27 -11.32 2.92 -14.55
N SER A 28 -11.35 4.24 -14.35
CA SER A 28 -12.54 4.96 -13.88
C SER A 28 -13.71 4.90 -14.87
N LYS A 29 -13.42 4.67 -16.15
CA LYS A 29 -14.42 4.52 -17.23
C LYS A 29 -14.96 3.10 -17.38
N LEU A 30 -14.50 2.15 -16.57
CA LEU A 30 -15.00 0.77 -16.57
C LEU A 30 -16.32 0.59 -15.80
N SER A 31 -16.98 1.70 -15.43
CA SER A 31 -18.29 1.70 -14.79
C SER A 31 -19.31 0.97 -15.67
N GLY A 32 -19.78 -0.21 -15.22
CA GLY A 32 -20.73 -1.04 -15.97
C GLY A 32 -20.14 -2.32 -16.57
N SER A 33 -18.84 -2.58 -16.42
CA SER A 33 -18.27 -3.89 -16.77
C SER A 33 -18.94 -5.01 -15.95
N PRO A 34 -19.42 -6.11 -16.56
CA PRO A 34 -20.07 -7.21 -15.84
C PRO A 34 -19.14 -7.92 -14.85
N GLN A 35 -17.82 -7.74 -14.99
CA GLN A 35 -16.77 -8.26 -14.13
C GLN A 35 -16.60 -7.41 -12.87
N LEU A 36 -17.02 -6.14 -12.90
CA LEU A 36 -16.97 -5.21 -11.78
C LEU A 36 -18.36 -5.08 -11.17
N GLN A 37 -18.64 -5.97 -10.20
CA GLN A 37 -19.85 -5.82 -9.38
C GLN A 37 -19.77 -4.50 -8.61
N ARG A 38 -20.91 -3.83 -8.43
CA ARG A 38 -21.02 -2.61 -7.59
C ARG A 38 -20.91 -2.91 -6.08
N SER A 39 -20.14 -3.92 -5.71
CA SER A 39 -19.80 -4.20 -4.31
C SER A 39 -18.60 -3.36 -3.91
N HIS A 40 -18.62 -2.85 -2.68
CA HIS A 40 -17.48 -2.15 -2.12
C HIS A 40 -16.34 -3.14 -1.84
N PRO A 41 -15.07 -2.77 -2.10
CA PRO A 41 -14.59 -1.52 -2.70
C PRO A 41 -14.82 -1.45 -4.22
N TYR A 42 -15.48 -0.38 -4.71
CA TYR A 42 -15.81 -0.24 -6.14
C TYR A 42 -14.67 0.45 -6.91
N LEU A 43 -13.97 -0.33 -7.74
CA LEU A 43 -12.75 0.11 -8.41
C LEU A 43 -12.88 1.40 -9.24
N PRO A 44 -13.92 1.61 -10.07
CA PRO A 44 -14.00 2.82 -10.89
C PRO A 44 -14.02 4.12 -10.06
N ASP A 45 -14.74 4.12 -8.93
CA ASP A 45 -14.77 5.27 -8.00
C ASP A 45 -13.41 5.49 -7.35
N ILE A 46 -12.78 4.42 -6.85
CA ILE A 46 -11.46 4.51 -6.23
C ILE A 46 -10.41 5.00 -7.23
N ALA A 47 -10.48 4.56 -8.49
CA ALA A 47 -9.58 5.00 -9.55
C ALA A 47 -9.77 6.48 -9.87
N ARG A 48 -11.01 6.98 -9.93
CA ARG A 48 -11.31 8.41 -10.07
C ARG A 48 -10.72 9.22 -8.91
N ASP A 49 -11.01 8.82 -7.68
CA ASP A 49 -10.57 9.53 -6.48
C ASP A 49 -9.04 9.54 -6.35
N THR A 50 -8.39 8.42 -6.67
CA THR A 50 -6.91 8.31 -6.67
C THR A 50 -6.29 9.23 -7.72
N LYS A 51 -6.89 9.29 -8.92
CA LYS A 51 -6.46 10.18 -10.02
C LYS A 51 -6.55 11.65 -9.60
N GLU A 52 -7.65 12.05 -8.98
CA GLU A 52 -7.85 13.43 -8.51
C GLU A 52 -6.85 13.81 -7.42
N LEU A 53 -6.59 12.90 -6.48
CA LEU A 53 -5.58 13.11 -5.44
C LEU A 53 -4.16 13.22 -6.02
N LEU A 54 -3.79 12.36 -6.98
CA LEU A 54 -2.48 12.46 -7.64
C LEU A 54 -2.30 13.78 -8.41
N ARG A 55 -3.36 14.30 -9.04
CA ARG A 55 -3.32 15.64 -9.65
C ARG A 55 -3.08 16.72 -8.60
N GLN A 56 -3.81 16.66 -7.49
CA GLN A 56 -3.63 17.60 -6.38
C GLN A 56 -2.21 17.54 -5.80
N ILE A 57 -1.61 16.34 -5.70
CA ILE A 57 -0.23 16.15 -5.25
C ILE A 57 0.75 16.75 -6.25
N LEU A 58 0.57 16.50 -7.56
CA LEU A 58 1.42 17.06 -8.61
C LEU A 58 1.41 18.59 -8.63
N ASP A 59 0.25 19.20 -8.39
CA ASP A 59 0.11 20.66 -8.38
C ASP A 59 0.83 21.32 -7.18
N LYS A 60 1.02 20.57 -6.09
CA LYS A 60 1.56 21.09 -4.82
C LYS A 60 2.98 20.64 -4.49
N THR A 61 3.45 19.54 -5.09
CA THR A 61 4.74 18.92 -4.77
C THR A 61 5.79 19.35 -5.78
N THR A 62 6.85 20.01 -5.29
CA THR A 62 8.01 20.40 -6.12
C THR A 62 9.08 19.31 -6.17
N ASP A 63 9.10 18.41 -5.18
CA ASP A 63 10.12 17.37 -5.04
C ASP A 63 9.51 15.96 -5.09
N LEU A 64 9.26 15.49 -6.31
CA LEU A 64 8.78 14.13 -6.57
C LEU A 64 9.91 13.11 -6.48
N ILE A 65 11.13 13.50 -6.86
CA ILE A 65 12.27 12.58 -7.05
C ILE A 65 12.78 12.08 -5.70
N HIS A 66 12.91 12.95 -4.70
CA HIS A 66 13.44 12.55 -3.39
C HIS A 66 12.37 12.01 -2.44
N ASN A 67 11.08 12.11 -2.78
CA ASN A 67 10.01 11.53 -1.99
C ASN A 67 9.93 10.01 -2.21
N GLN A 68 10.69 9.25 -1.40
CA GLN A 68 10.75 7.78 -1.45
C GLN A 68 9.37 7.12 -1.43
N TYR A 69 8.43 7.65 -0.65
CA TYR A 69 7.08 7.10 -0.59
C TYR A 69 6.37 7.20 -1.95
N LEU A 70 6.40 8.38 -2.59
CA LEU A 70 5.83 8.55 -3.94
C LEU A 70 6.53 7.67 -4.97
N GLN A 71 7.86 7.53 -4.89
CA GLN A 71 8.62 6.64 -5.78
C GLN A 71 8.08 5.21 -5.75
N VAL A 72 7.84 4.67 -4.55
CA VAL A 72 7.32 3.31 -4.38
C VAL A 72 5.85 3.23 -4.80
N THR A 73 5.01 4.15 -4.32
CA THR A 73 3.55 4.10 -4.54
C THR A 73 3.19 4.31 -6.00
N VAL A 74 3.85 5.23 -6.72
CA VAL A 74 3.57 5.47 -8.15
C VAL A 74 4.00 4.29 -9.01
N ASN A 75 5.17 3.70 -8.75
CA ASN A 75 5.61 2.49 -9.46
C ASN A 75 4.67 1.30 -9.17
N SER A 76 4.24 1.15 -7.92
CA SER A 76 3.26 0.15 -7.49
C SER A 76 1.92 0.33 -8.22
N LEU A 77 1.40 1.56 -8.29
CA LEU A 77 0.18 1.90 -9.04
C LEU A 77 0.33 1.63 -10.54
N LEU A 78 1.48 1.95 -11.14
CA LEU A 78 1.74 1.68 -12.56
C LEU A 78 1.61 0.19 -12.88
N TYR A 79 2.18 -0.67 -12.04
CA TYR A 79 2.09 -2.12 -12.17
C TYR A 79 0.66 -2.62 -11.96
N LYS A 80 -0.01 -2.22 -10.86
CA LYS A 80 -1.35 -2.70 -10.51
C LYS A 80 -2.43 -2.25 -11.50
N THR A 81 -2.32 -1.03 -12.02
CA THR A 81 -3.26 -0.53 -13.05
C THR A 81 -3.12 -1.29 -14.37
N GLN A 82 -1.89 -1.67 -14.74
CA GLN A 82 -1.64 -2.55 -15.89
C GLN A 82 -2.25 -3.93 -15.68
N GLN A 83 -1.98 -4.57 -14.53
CA GLN A 83 -2.60 -5.85 -14.18
C GLN A 83 -4.12 -5.78 -14.25
N CYS A 84 -4.73 -4.76 -13.65
CA CYS A 84 -6.17 -4.61 -13.66
C CYS A 84 -6.74 -4.49 -15.08
N SER A 85 -6.07 -3.73 -15.95
CA SER A 85 -6.49 -3.56 -17.35
C SER A 85 -6.45 -4.86 -18.15
N GLU A 86 -5.51 -5.75 -17.85
CA GLU A 86 -5.41 -7.08 -18.46
C GLU A 86 -6.46 -8.05 -17.91
N MET A 87 -6.76 -7.96 -16.62
CA MET A 87 -7.73 -8.84 -15.95
C MET A 87 -9.17 -8.54 -16.36
N VAL A 88 -9.53 -7.28 -16.55
CA VAL A 88 -10.89 -6.89 -16.98
C VAL A 88 -11.26 -7.48 -18.35
N LYS A 89 -10.27 -7.77 -19.19
CA LYS A 89 -10.46 -8.42 -20.51
C LYS A 89 -10.71 -9.92 -20.42
N LYS A 90 -10.52 -10.54 -19.25
CA LYS A 90 -10.65 -11.98 -19.03
C LYS A 90 -11.97 -12.29 -18.32
N GLU A 91 -12.53 -13.46 -18.58
CA GLU A 91 -13.76 -13.92 -17.92
C GLU A 91 -13.45 -15.00 -16.87
N GLY A 92 -14.38 -15.22 -15.95
CA GLY A 92 -14.30 -16.29 -14.94
C GLY A 92 -14.34 -15.85 -13.48
N VAL A 93 -14.65 -16.80 -12.60
CA VAL A 93 -14.79 -16.58 -11.14
C VAL A 93 -13.46 -16.16 -10.50
N THR A 94 -12.35 -16.81 -10.88
CA THR A 94 -11.01 -16.47 -10.38
C THR A 94 -10.62 -15.04 -10.73
N THR A 95 -10.96 -14.59 -11.95
CA THR A 95 -10.76 -13.21 -12.39
C THR A 95 -11.55 -12.23 -11.51
N ARG A 96 -12.82 -12.53 -11.21
CA ARG A 96 -13.65 -11.70 -10.31
C ARG A 96 -13.05 -11.59 -8.91
N LYS A 97 -12.66 -12.71 -8.29
CA LYS A 97 -12.03 -12.70 -6.94
C LYS A 97 -10.75 -11.87 -6.92
N ASN A 98 -9.91 -12.01 -7.95
CA ASN A 98 -8.67 -11.26 -8.06
C ASN A 98 -8.91 -9.76 -8.31
N LEU A 99 -9.94 -9.39 -9.08
CA LEU A 99 -10.35 -7.99 -9.24
C LEU A 99 -10.87 -7.40 -7.94
N THR A 100 -11.64 -8.15 -7.13
CA THR A 100 -12.04 -7.72 -5.79
C THR A 100 -10.82 -7.48 -4.90
N LYS A 101 -9.85 -8.40 -4.90
CA LYS A 101 -8.60 -8.23 -4.15
C LYS A 101 -7.82 -6.99 -4.62
N LEU A 102 -7.68 -6.78 -5.93
CA LEU A 102 -7.04 -5.58 -6.46
C LEU A 102 -7.80 -4.30 -6.07
N SER A 103 -9.13 -4.32 -6.12
CA SER A 103 -9.97 -3.18 -5.72
C SER A 103 -9.75 -2.81 -4.25
N LEU A 104 -9.57 -3.81 -3.38
CA LEU A 104 -9.22 -3.60 -1.97
C LEU A 104 -7.82 -2.98 -1.81
N ILE A 105 -6.83 -3.48 -2.56
CA ILE A 105 -5.48 -2.89 -2.57
C ILE A 105 -5.52 -1.43 -3.04
N PHE A 106 -6.25 -1.10 -4.11
CA PHE A 106 -6.44 0.28 -4.56
C PHE A 106 -7.10 1.14 -3.48
N SER A 107 -8.09 0.60 -2.76
CA SER A 107 -8.71 1.30 -1.63
C SER A 107 -7.70 1.62 -0.53
N HIS A 108 -6.82 0.68 -0.18
CA HIS A 108 -5.77 0.91 0.81
C HIS A 108 -4.76 1.96 0.36
N ILE A 109 -4.31 1.90 -0.90
CA ILE A 109 -3.42 2.91 -1.48
C ILE A 109 -4.07 4.30 -1.44
N LEU A 110 -5.35 4.42 -1.78
CA LEU A 110 -6.06 5.70 -1.72
C LEU A 110 -6.15 6.24 -0.28
N CYS A 111 -6.50 5.39 0.69
CA CYS A 111 -6.55 5.80 2.10
C CYS A 111 -5.18 6.25 2.61
N GLU A 112 -4.14 5.51 2.26
CA GLU A 112 -2.76 5.82 2.63
C GLU A 112 -2.30 7.15 2.00
N LEU A 113 -2.54 7.35 0.70
CA LEU A 113 -2.24 8.63 0.03
C LEU A 113 -2.98 9.80 0.70
N ARG A 114 -4.27 9.64 1.04
CA ARG A 114 -5.04 10.69 1.74
C ARG A 114 -4.45 11.02 3.10
N ALA A 115 -3.98 10.00 3.83
CA ALA A 115 -3.39 10.16 5.15
C ALA A 115 -2.00 10.81 5.12
N LEU A 116 -1.19 10.49 4.11
CA LEU A 116 0.18 10.98 3.99
C LEU A 116 0.30 12.27 3.16
N PHE A 117 -0.73 12.61 2.36
CA PHE A 117 -0.82 13.85 1.60
C PHE A 117 -2.10 14.63 1.93
N PRO A 118 -2.34 15.02 3.20
CA PRO A 118 -3.50 15.82 3.54
C PRO A 118 -3.47 17.15 2.76
N GLY A 119 -4.54 17.40 2.00
CA GLY A 119 -4.60 18.53 1.07
C GLY A 119 -3.52 18.52 -0.01
N GLY A 120 -3.00 17.36 -0.41
CA GLY A 120 -2.00 17.20 -1.47
C GLY A 120 -0.56 17.54 -1.09
N ARG A 121 -0.26 17.79 0.19
CA ARG A 121 1.11 18.07 0.67
C ARG A 121 1.62 16.91 1.51
N PHE A 122 2.84 16.47 1.24
CA PHE A 122 3.45 15.38 1.99
C PHE A 122 3.59 15.72 3.48
N GLN A 123 3.08 14.85 4.35
CA GLN A 123 3.18 14.91 5.80
C GLN A 123 3.50 13.53 6.41
N GLY A 124 4.09 12.63 5.62
CA GLY A 124 4.39 11.28 6.10
C GLY A 124 5.47 11.22 7.20
N ASN A 125 6.34 12.22 7.26
CA ASN A 125 7.34 12.37 8.33
C ASN A 125 6.77 12.92 9.65
N SER A 126 5.56 13.48 9.61
CA SER A 126 4.84 14.00 10.78
C SER A 126 3.54 13.23 11.06
N TYR A 127 3.36 12.06 10.42
CA TYR A 127 2.21 11.19 10.65
C TYR A 127 2.13 10.77 12.11
N ARG A 128 0.92 10.84 12.68
CA ARG A 128 0.68 10.51 14.09
C ARG A 128 0.14 9.11 14.22
N ILE A 129 0.99 8.18 14.67
CA ILE A 129 0.56 6.85 15.09
C ILE A 129 -0.37 7.00 16.31
N THR A 130 -1.49 6.28 16.28
CA THR A 130 -2.58 6.42 17.25
C THR A 130 -2.23 5.84 18.62
N LYS A 131 -1.44 4.75 18.64
CA LYS A 131 -1.05 4.05 19.87
C LYS A 131 0.33 4.49 20.35
N LEU A 132 0.44 4.74 21.66
CA LEU A 132 1.65 5.30 22.25
C LEU A 132 2.83 4.33 22.12
N GLU A 133 2.62 3.05 22.44
CA GLU A 133 3.66 2.02 22.38
C GLU A 133 4.13 1.80 20.94
N ALA A 134 3.19 1.80 19.99
CA ALA A 134 3.49 1.70 18.57
C ALA A 134 4.25 2.93 18.05
N TYR A 135 3.84 4.13 18.49
CA TYR A 135 4.55 5.38 18.19
C TYR A 135 5.99 5.36 18.70
N GLN A 136 6.20 4.92 19.95
CA GLN A 136 7.52 4.79 20.56
C GLN A 136 8.39 3.78 19.81
N PHE A 137 7.85 2.60 19.49
CA PHE A 137 8.54 1.59 18.71
C PHE A 137 9.00 2.14 17.35
N TRP A 138 8.09 2.74 16.58
CA TRP A 138 8.41 3.27 15.25
C TRP A 138 9.47 4.37 15.33
N GLY A 139 9.34 5.29 16.30
CA GLY A 139 10.30 6.35 16.54
C GLY A 139 11.69 5.83 16.90
N GLN A 140 11.78 4.77 17.71
CA GLN A 140 13.05 4.15 18.10
C GLN A 140 13.68 3.36 16.94
N ALA A 141 12.90 2.57 16.20
CA ALA A 141 13.41 1.69 15.16
C ALA A 141 13.69 2.42 13.83
N PHE A 142 12.83 3.39 13.46
CA PHE A 142 12.82 3.98 12.12
C PHE A 142 12.79 5.52 12.13
N GLY A 143 12.75 6.15 13.30
CA GLY A 143 12.72 7.61 13.43
C GLY A 143 11.47 8.24 12.82
N THR A 144 11.66 9.27 12.01
CA THR A 144 10.57 9.98 11.31
C THR A 144 10.31 9.45 9.91
N ARG A 145 10.80 8.24 9.57
CA ARG A 145 10.61 7.68 8.23
C ARG A 145 9.14 7.30 8.02
N CYS A 146 8.62 7.68 6.85
CA CYS A 146 7.26 7.35 6.43
C CYS A 146 7.13 5.92 5.91
N LEU A 147 8.23 5.33 5.42
CA LEU A 147 8.25 4.08 4.69
C LEU A 147 9.57 3.33 4.92
N VAL A 148 9.47 2.02 5.17
CA VAL A 148 10.61 1.11 5.33
C VAL A 148 10.39 -0.15 4.51
N LYS A 149 11.47 -0.81 4.08
CA LYS A 149 11.34 -2.10 3.39
C LYS A 149 10.82 -3.16 4.36
N TRP A 150 10.10 -4.17 3.87
CA TRP A 150 9.65 -5.28 4.71
C TRP A 150 10.79 -5.93 5.51
N GLU A 151 11.94 -6.18 4.89
CA GLU A 151 13.09 -6.81 5.56
C GLU A 151 13.61 -5.95 6.72
N GLU A 152 13.70 -4.64 6.51
CA GLU A 152 14.10 -3.67 7.54
C GLU A 152 13.07 -3.60 8.67
N PHE A 153 11.78 -3.55 8.32
CA PHE A 153 10.70 -3.56 9.30
C PHE A 153 10.74 -4.82 10.16
N LYS A 154 10.94 -5.98 9.53
CA LYS A 154 11.04 -7.28 10.18
C LYS A 154 12.20 -7.32 11.18
N GLU A 155 13.37 -6.82 10.82
CA GLU A 155 14.52 -6.75 11.73
C GLU A 155 14.23 -5.86 12.94
N GLY A 156 13.66 -4.67 12.71
CA GLY A 156 13.22 -3.78 13.79
C GLY A 156 12.21 -4.46 14.71
N LEU A 157 11.20 -5.11 14.15
CA LEU A 157 10.16 -5.81 14.92
C LEU A 157 10.73 -7.02 15.67
N HIS A 158 11.64 -7.78 15.08
CA HIS A 158 12.25 -8.96 15.72
C HIS A 158 13.00 -8.60 17.01
N SER A 159 13.56 -7.39 17.11
CA SER A 159 14.27 -6.92 18.31
C SER A 159 13.38 -6.79 19.55
N VAL A 160 12.07 -6.59 19.36
CA VAL A 160 11.08 -6.42 20.43
C VAL A 160 10.07 -7.57 20.49
N HIS A 161 9.83 -8.23 19.35
CA HIS A 161 8.90 -9.34 19.18
C HIS A 161 9.53 -10.38 18.26
N PRO A 162 10.17 -11.43 18.80
CA PRO A 162 10.81 -12.47 17.99
C PRO A 162 9.82 -13.11 17.02
N ILE A 163 10.03 -12.88 15.72
CA ILE A 163 9.24 -13.49 14.64
C ILE A 163 9.88 -14.84 14.28
N GLY A 164 9.09 -15.92 14.37
CA GLY A 164 9.51 -17.23 13.87
C GLY A 164 9.64 -17.25 12.34
N LYS A 165 10.63 -17.95 11.80
CA LYS A 165 10.81 -18.11 10.36
C LYS A 165 9.70 -18.96 9.74
N GLY A 166 9.36 -18.71 8.48
CA GLY A 166 8.48 -19.58 7.68
C GLY A 166 7.06 -19.05 7.51
N PRO A 167 6.01 -19.89 7.56
CA PRO A 167 4.63 -19.49 7.22
C PRO A 167 4.10 -18.29 8.02
N LEU A 168 4.51 -18.17 9.30
CA LEU A 168 4.09 -17.08 10.17
C LEU A 168 4.62 -15.71 9.70
N GLU A 169 5.87 -15.64 9.23
CA GLU A 169 6.45 -14.42 8.66
C GLU A 169 5.67 -13.97 7.41
N SER A 170 5.34 -14.94 6.53
CA SER A 170 4.56 -14.66 5.30
C SER A 170 3.14 -14.18 5.61
N ALA A 171 2.50 -14.78 6.62
CA ALA A 171 1.18 -14.37 7.09
C ALA A 171 1.21 -12.96 7.71
N LEU A 172 2.22 -12.66 8.53
CA LEU A 172 2.41 -11.34 9.12
C LEU A 172 2.59 -10.28 8.03
N ARG A 173 3.51 -10.52 7.08
CA ARG A 173 3.72 -9.64 5.93
C ARG A 173 2.42 -9.39 5.17
N SER A 174 1.71 -10.45 4.82
CA SER A 174 0.46 -10.36 4.04
C SER A 174 -0.65 -9.61 4.80
N THR A 175 -0.57 -9.56 6.14
CA THR A 175 -1.50 -8.82 7.00
C THR A 175 -1.12 -7.34 7.12
N MET A 176 0.19 -7.02 7.10
CA MET A 176 0.69 -5.66 7.29
C MET A 176 0.85 -4.87 5.98
N ASP A 177 1.34 -5.52 4.91
CA ASP A 177 1.55 -4.93 3.57
C ASP A 177 0.22 -4.87 2.79
N LEU A 178 -0.67 -4.00 3.24
CA LEU A 178 -2.02 -3.80 2.69
C LEU A 178 -1.97 -3.32 1.23
N THR A 179 -0.93 -2.55 0.89
CA THR A 179 -0.71 -2.04 -0.47
C THR A 179 0.02 -3.05 -1.38
N CYS A 180 0.49 -4.16 -0.83
CA CYS A 180 1.20 -5.25 -1.51
C CYS A 180 2.36 -4.72 -2.37
N ASN A 181 3.27 -3.97 -1.76
CA ASN A 181 4.40 -3.33 -2.43
C ASN A 181 5.78 -3.70 -1.84
N ASN A 182 5.82 -4.58 -0.83
CA ASN A 182 7.03 -5.05 -0.12
C ASN A 182 7.68 -4.00 0.80
N TYR A 183 6.95 -2.93 1.10
CA TYR A 183 7.29 -1.93 2.10
C TYR A 183 6.20 -1.92 3.17
N ILE A 184 6.51 -1.35 4.32
CA ILE A 184 5.55 -1.04 5.36
C ILE A 184 5.59 0.46 5.57
N SER A 185 4.46 1.13 5.37
CA SER A 185 4.34 2.54 5.70
C SER A 185 3.98 2.74 7.17
N VAL A 186 4.25 3.95 7.67
CA VAL A 186 3.81 4.37 9.00
C VAL A 186 2.29 4.29 9.16
N PHE A 187 1.54 4.47 8.06
CA PHE A 187 0.08 4.33 8.03
C PHE A 187 -0.36 2.87 8.14
N GLU A 188 0.23 1.97 7.33
CA GLU A 188 -0.05 0.53 7.41
C GLU A 188 0.26 -0.03 8.79
N PHE A 189 1.37 0.41 9.38
CA PHE A 189 1.75 0.04 10.74
C PHE A 189 0.76 0.57 11.79
N ASP A 190 0.30 1.83 11.69
CA ASP A 190 -0.72 2.37 12.59
C ASP A 190 -2.03 1.57 12.51
N ILE A 191 -2.51 1.27 11.29
CA ILE A 191 -3.70 0.42 11.09
C ILE A 191 -3.50 -0.96 11.74
N PHE A 192 -2.37 -1.61 11.50
CA PHE A 192 -2.07 -2.90 12.09
C PHE A 192 -2.05 -2.84 13.62
N SER A 193 -1.33 -1.89 14.20
CA SER A 193 -1.24 -1.72 15.66
C SER A 193 -2.61 -1.50 16.30
N ARG A 194 -3.53 -0.83 15.58
CA ARG A 194 -4.90 -0.59 16.02
C ARG A 194 -5.81 -1.79 15.89
N LEU A 195 -5.56 -2.72 14.97
CA LEU A 195 -6.35 -3.94 14.84
C LEU A 195 -5.93 -4.99 15.88
N PHE A 196 -4.65 -5.02 16.25
CA PHE A 196 -4.07 -6.06 17.10
C PHE A 196 -3.69 -5.58 18.52
N GLN A 197 -4.36 -4.53 19.03
CA GLN A 197 -4.00 -3.76 20.24
C GLN A 197 -3.83 -4.59 21.52
N VAL A 198 -4.72 -5.55 21.80
CA VAL A 198 -4.65 -6.38 23.02
C VAL A 198 -3.37 -7.24 23.03
N ASN A 199 -2.81 -7.48 21.85
CA ASN A 199 -1.67 -8.34 21.58
C ASN A 199 -0.43 -7.56 21.13
N PHE A 200 -0.40 -6.22 21.17
CA PHE A 200 0.81 -5.50 20.73
C PHE A 200 2.01 -5.84 21.65
N ASN A 201 1.82 -5.80 22.97
CA ASN A 201 2.82 -6.26 23.94
C ASN A 201 2.89 -7.80 24.09
N LYS A 202 1.92 -8.53 23.53
CA LYS A 202 1.79 -9.99 23.60
C LYS A 202 1.45 -10.53 22.20
N MET A 203 2.34 -10.29 21.22
CA MET A 203 2.15 -10.72 19.83
C MET A 203 2.30 -12.26 19.68
N LEU A 204 1.77 -13.02 20.64
CA LEU A 204 1.82 -14.47 20.78
C LEU A 204 0.49 -15.16 20.42
N ILE A 205 -0.54 -14.42 19.99
CA ILE A 205 -1.82 -15.04 19.58
C ILE A 205 -2.08 -14.78 18.09
N PHE A 206 -1.17 -15.28 17.25
CA PHE A 206 -1.52 -15.65 15.86
C PHE A 206 -1.61 -17.18 15.69
N SER A 207 -1.50 -17.96 16.77
CA SER A 207 -1.78 -19.40 16.75
C SER A 207 -3.28 -19.73 16.64
N ALA A 208 -4.19 -18.77 16.86
CA ALA A 208 -5.63 -19.01 16.93
C ALA A 208 -6.39 -18.87 15.59
N PHE A 209 -5.74 -18.43 14.50
CA PHE A 209 -6.38 -18.25 13.19
C PHE A 209 -5.88 -19.22 12.10
N CYS A 210 -5.03 -20.18 12.46
CA CYS A 210 -4.58 -21.28 11.59
C CYS A 210 -4.94 -22.66 12.16
N SER A 211 -6.08 -22.78 12.86
CA SER A 211 -6.70 -24.06 13.19
C SER A 211 -8.09 -24.14 12.58
#